data_AF-A0A8T7JT65-F1
#
_entry.id   AF-A0A8T7JT65-F1
#
_cell.length_a   1.000
_cell.length_b   1.000
_cell.length_c   1.000
_cell.angle_alpha   90.00
_cell.angle_beta   90.00
_cell.angle_gamma   90.00
#
_symmetry.space_group_name_H-M   'P 1'
#
loop_
_entity.id
_entity.type
_entity.pdbx_description
1 polymer ?
#
loop_
_entity_poly.entity_id
_entity_poly.type
_entity_poly.pdbx_seq_one_letter_code
_entity_poly.pdbx_strand_id
1 'polypeptide(L)'
;MKQINRRDVLKLGVLTLSGLAFSPFLPGLTDFDDSFVVRIATAEMPVRKEPTDESRIELTRYRDELVHIYGEVTAEDPPHNPVWYKVWGGYLHRGRLQRVRTIYQTPLERIAEGARLVADISVPYTHPFRYSKAYGWQQLSPPLYYGSVHFIEAVEQGPEMAEYDGPWYRIFDELDSNVTYYAPAIHMRVLPDTSLSPITPEIPYEEKRIEINLSTQMLYAYEYGSLVFQTNISSGVPGDPTGGAGIPTTTPTGTFTILDKVAAKHMGYSYFGEQTTGNVLADVDNYVLPGVPWTSFFTRQGHAFHGTYWHENFGSPMSHGCINMRTNEANWLFRWCNPIPLAPTSERVATRGLGTTVEVHY
;
A
#
# COMPACT_ATOMS: atom_id res chain seq x y z
N MET A 1 -30.53 13.17 47.16
CA MET A 1 -30.58 13.06 45.68
C MET A 1 -31.69 13.95 45.16
N LYS A 2 -31.38 14.95 44.31
CA LYS A 2 -32.37 15.87 43.74
C LYS A 2 -33.12 15.14 42.61
N GLN A 3 -34.45 15.04 42.71
CA GLN A 3 -35.28 14.45 41.65
C GLN A 3 -35.31 15.40 40.44
N ILE A 4 -34.87 14.91 39.28
CA ILE A 4 -34.97 15.59 38.00
C ILE A 4 -36.44 15.49 37.55
N ASN A 5 -37.12 16.63 37.35
CA ASN A 5 -38.49 16.66 36.88
C ASN A 5 -38.53 16.60 35.34
N ARG A 6 -39.64 16.14 34.74
CA ARG A 6 -39.87 16.03 33.29
C ARG A 6 -39.54 17.31 32.50
N ARG A 7 -39.67 18.49 33.13
CA ARG A 7 -39.28 19.78 32.54
C ARG A 7 -37.77 19.97 32.38
N ASP A 8 -36.96 19.38 33.25
CA ASP A 8 -35.49 19.46 33.16
C ASP A 8 -34.95 18.50 32.09
N VAL A 9 -35.61 17.35 31.90
CA VAL A 9 -35.32 16.42 30.78
C VAL A 9 -35.60 17.09 29.43
N LEU A 10 -36.70 17.82 29.30
CA LEU A 10 -37.02 18.59 28.08
C LEU A 10 -36.02 19.72 27.81
N LYS A 11 -35.52 20.40 28.85
CA LYS A 11 -34.49 21.43 28.70
C LYS A 11 -33.12 20.83 28.28
N LEU A 12 -32.75 19.66 28.80
CA LEU A 12 -31.55 18.94 28.37
C LEU A 12 -31.66 18.46 26.91
N GLY A 13 -32.85 18.01 26.49
CA GLY A 13 -33.12 17.57 25.12
C GLY A 13 -33.04 18.71 24.09
N VAL A 14 -33.51 19.90 24.44
CA VAL A 14 -33.43 21.07 23.55
C VAL A 14 -31.99 21.60 23.43
N LEU A 15 -31.20 21.57 24.51
CA LEU A 15 -29.79 21.98 24.49
C LEU A 15 -28.90 21.02 23.66
N THR A 16 -29.16 19.72 23.71
CA THR A 16 -28.43 18.72 22.91
C THR A 16 -28.77 18.81 21.41
N LEU A 17 -30.03 19.10 21.06
CA LEU A 17 -30.44 19.33 19.67
C LEU A 17 -29.90 20.66 19.09
N SER A 18 -29.76 21.69 19.93
CA SER A 18 -29.23 22.99 19.49
C SER A 18 -27.72 22.95 19.21
N GLY A 19 -26.96 22.16 19.97
CA GLY A 19 -25.51 21.97 19.74
C GLY A 19 -25.18 21.24 18.44
N LEU A 20 -26.06 20.35 17.98
CA LEU A 20 -25.93 19.65 16.69
C LEU A 20 -26.30 20.54 15.48
N ALA A 21 -27.11 21.57 15.68
CA ALA A 21 -27.55 22.47 14.60
C ALA A 21 -26.52 23.56 14.22
N PHE A 22 -25.46 23.74 15.03
CA PHE A 22 -24.40 24.73 14.80
C PHE A 22 -23.01 24.13 14.59
N SER A 23 -22.91 22.80 14.40
CA SER A 23 -21.72 22.26 13.74
C SER A 23 -21.82 22.60 12.26
N PRO A 24 -20.79 23.21 11.62
CA PRO A 24 -20.74 23.35 10.18
C PRO A 24 -20.48 21.97 9.57
N PHE A 25 -21.44 21.07 9.72
CA PHE A 25 -21.60 19.93 8.84
C PHE A 25 -22.03 20.57 7.52
N LEU A 26 -21.16 20.56 6.52
CA LEU A 26 -21.51 20.85 5.12
C LEU A 26 -22.00 19.53 4.52
N PRO A 27 -23.32 19.23 4.53
CA PRO A 27 -23.85 17.99 3.98
C PRO A 27 -24.16 18.29 2.52
N GLY A 28 -23.27 17.93 1.61
CA GLY A 28 -23.48 18.21 0.18
C GLY A 28 -22.27 18.14 -0.74
N LEU A 29 -21.08 17.75 -0.24
CA LEU A 29 -19.88 17.53 -1.06
C LEU A 29 -19.35 16.08 -1.01
N THR A 30 -20.09 15.15 -0.40
CA THR A 30 -19.61 13.78 -0.15
C THR A 30 -20.43 12.68 -0.82
N ASP A 31 -21.30 13.03 -1.77
CA ASP A 31 -22.14 12.06 -2.50
C ASP A 31 -21.98 12.19 -4.03
N PHE A 32 -20.78 12.59 -4.47
CA PHE A 32 -20.30 12.20 -5.80
C PHE A 32 -19.73 10.79 -5.66
N ASP A 33 -20.34 9.84 -6.38
CA ASP A 33 -19.79 8.50 -6.56
C ASP A 33 -18.54 8.60 -7.48
N ASP A 34 -17.44 9.11 -6.95
CA ASP A 34 -16.11 9.22 -7.59
C ASP A 34 -15.43 7.84 -7.77
N SER A 35 -16.20 6.75 -7.81
CA SER A 35 -15.72 5.42 -7.42
C SER A 35 -14.79 4.71 -8.39
N PHE A 36 -14.35 5.32 -9.50
CA PHE A 36 -13.36 4.66 -10.37
C PHE A 36 -12.36 5.62 -11.00
N VAL A 37 -11.41 6.13 -10.22
CA VAL A 37 -10.16 6.74 -10.73
C VAL A 37 -9.01 5.74 -10.63
N VAL A 38 -8.20 5.68 -11.68
CA VAL A 38 -6.92 4.95 -11.66
C VAL A 38 -5.76 5.88 -11.95
N ARG A 39 -4.63 5.61 -11.30
CA ARG A 39 -3.33 6.18 -11.64
C ARG A 39 -2.64 5.28 -12.65
N ILE A 40 -2.00 5.87 -13.65
CA ILE A 40 -1.04 5.17 -14.51
C ILE A 40 0.24 4.89 -13.72
N ALA A 41 0.54 3.62 -13.46
CA ALA A 41 1.66 3.20 -12.60
C ALA A 41 2.93 2.82 -13.39
N THR A 42 2.92 3.01 -14.71
CA THR A 42 4.05 2.77 -15.63
C THR A 42 4.43 4.08 -16.34
N ALA A 43 5.58 4.12 -17.03
CA ALA A 43 6.05 5.32 -17.73
C ALA A 43 5.05 5.80 -18.79
N GLU A 44 4.55 4.86 -19.58
CA GLU A 44 3.55 5.09 -20.63
C GLU A 44 2.57 3.92 -20.68
N MET A 45 1.32 4.23 -20.97
CA MET A 45 0.25 3.26 -21.09
C MET A 45 -0.62 3.55 -22.32
N PRO A 46 -0.68 2.63 -23.31
CA PRO A 46 -1.47 2.83 -24.51
C PRO A 46 -2.96 2.65 -24.23
N VAL A 47 -3.76 3.67 -24.58
CA VAL A 47 -5.22 3.56 -24.66
C VAL A 47 -5.58 2.99 -26.02
N ARG A 48 -6.21 1.82 -26.01
CA ARG A 48 -6.52 1.06 -27.22
C ARG A 48 -7.96 1.23 -27.65
N LYS A 49 -8.22 1.12 -28.96
CA LYS A 49 -9.58 1.24 -29.50
C LYS A 49 -10.51 0.13 -28.99
N GLU A 50 -9.99 -1.07 -28.85
CA GLU A 50 -10.68 -2.27 -28.37
C GLU A 50 -9.86 -2.92 -27.24
N PRO A 51 -10.49 -3.70 -26.33
CA PRO A 51 -9.83 -4.28 -25.16
C PRO A 51 -8.97 -5.51 -25.53
N THR A 52 -7.96 -5.31 -26.36
CA THR A 52 -7.01 -6.33 -26.82
C THR A 52 -5.69 -5.68 -27.22
N ASP A 53 -4.56 -6.34 -26.99
CA ASP A 53 -3.23 -5.76 -27.21
C ASP A 53 -2.84 -5.55 -28.68
N GLU A 54 -3.59 -6.14 -29.59
CA GLU A 54 -3.46 -6.04 -31.05
C GLU A 54 -4.23 -4.83 -31.58
N SER A 55 -5.12 -4.25 -30.78
CA SER A 55 -5.92 -3.11 -31.21
C SER A 55 -5.08 -1.85 -31.33
N ARG A 56 -5.44 -0.99 -32.30
CA ARG A 56 -4.74 0.27 -32.54
C ARG A 56 -4.73 1.13 -31.27
N ILE A 57 -3.62 1.82 -31.06
CA ILE A 57 -3.48 2.82 -30.00
C ILE A 57 -4.17 4.10 -30.48
N GLU A 58 -5.13 4.60 -29.70
CA GLU A 58 -5.83 5.86 -29.96
C GLU A 58 -5.08 7.04 -29.34
N LEU A 59 -4.54 6.85 -28.13
CA LEU A 59 -3.72 7.82 -27.42
C LEU A 59 -2.85 7.12 -26.37
N THR A 60 -1.87 7.84 -25.83
CA THR A 60 -0.99 7.36 -24.77
C THR A 60 -1.21 8.20 -23.51
N ARG A 61 -1.27 7.53 -22.35
CA ARG A 61 -1.30 8.15 -21.03
C ARG A 61 0.04 7.96 -20.33
N TYR A 62 0.47 8.93 -19.55
CA TYR A 62 1.77 8.90 -18.88
C TYR A 62 1.67 8.66 -17.39
N ARG A 63 2.81 8.31 -16.77
CA ARG A 63 2.95 8.07 -15.33
C ARG A 63 2.25 9.16 -14.50
N ASP A 64 1.57 8.72 -13.45
CA ASP A 64 0.86 9.55 -12.47
C ASP A 64 -0.36 10.31 -13.01
N GLU A 65 -0.68 10.21 -14.30
CA GLU A 65 -1.97 10.67 -14.81
C GLU A 65 -3.11 9.92 -14.12
N LEU A 66 -4.13 10.68 -13.72
CA LEU A 66 -5.36 10.17 -13.15
C LEU A 66 -6.41 10.04 -14.25
N VAL A 67 -6.96 8.84 -14.41
CA VAL A 67 -7.91 8.52 -15.46
C VAL A 67 -9.20 8.00 -14.83
N HIS A 68 -10.32 8.61 -15.20
CA HIS A 68 -11.65 8.09 -14.84
C HIS A 68 -11.99 6.86 -15.67
N ILE A 69 -12.52 5.85 -14.99
CA ILE A 69 -13.04 4.63 -15.58
C ILE A 69 -14.56 4.76 -15.70
N TYR A 70 -15.07 4.43 -16.88
CA TYR A 70 -16.49 4.44 -17.20
C TYR A 70 -17.10 3.03 -17.19
N GLY A 71 -16.29 1.99 -17.02
CA GLY A 71 -16.73 0.60 -16.91
C GLY A 71 -15.58 -0.40 -16.95
N GLU A 72 -15.87 -1.63 -16.55
CA GLU A 72 -14.95 -2.76 -16.60
C GLU A 72 -15.40 -3.74 -17.68
N VAL A 73 -14.46 -4.26 -18.47
CA VAL A 73 -14.70 -5.25 -19.52
C VAL A 73 -13.75 -6.42 -19.33
N THR A 74 -14.29 -7.64 -19.38
CA THR A 74 -13.50 -8.87 -19.45
C THR A 74 -13.34 -9.26 -20.92
N ALA A 75 -12.11 -9.28 -21.40
CA ALA A 75 -11.74 -9.71 -22.75
C ALA A 75 -11.23 -11.16 -22.75
N GLU A 76 -11.02 -11.74 -23.92
CA GLU A 76 -10.41 -13.08 -24.04
C GLU A 76 -8.91 -13.04 -23.71
N ASP A 77 -8.22 -11.96 -24.13
CA ASP A 77 -6.80 -11.76 -23.90
C ASP A 77 -6.50 -10.51 -23.03
N PRO A 78 -5.48 -10.57 -22.16
CA PRO A 78 -4.65 -11.75 -21.85
C PRO A 78 -5.34 -12.73 -20.89
N PRO A 79 -5.10 -14.04 -21.00
CA PRO A 79 -5.90 -15.08 -20.33
C PRO A 79 -5.83 -15.04 -18.80
N HIS A 80 -4.69 -14.62 -18.26
CA HIS A 80 -4.42 -14.60 -16.82
C HIS A 80 -4.85 -13.31 -16.14
N ASN A 81 -5.05 -12.24 -16.92
CA ASN A 81 -5.54 -10.96 -16.43
C ASN A 81 -6.44 -10.29 -17.49
N PRO A 82 -7.65 -10.83 -17.74
CA PRO A 82 -8.48 -10.44 -18.88
C PRO A 82 -9.20 -9.10 -18.74
N VAL A 83 -8.90 -8.32 -17.70
CA VAL A 83 -9.71 -7.17 -17.32
C VAL A 83 -9.14 -5.87 -17.90
N TRP A 84 -10.02 -5.14 -18.58
CA TRP A 84 -9.78 -3.85 -19.19
C TRP A 84 -10.74 -2.80 -18.62
N TYR A 85 -10.26 -1.58 -18.47
CA TYR A 85 -11.07 -0.44 -18.09
C TYR A 85 -11.43 0.39 -19.32
N LYS A 86 -12.73 0.66 -19.46
CA LYS A 86 -13.22 1.62 -20.44
C LYS A 86 -12.92 3.02 -19.94
N VAL A 87 -12.16 3.78 -20.72
CA VAL A 87 -11.74 5.15 -20.40
C VAL A 87 -12.11 6.09 -21.54
N TRP A 88 -11.90 7.39 -21.33
CA TRP A 88 -12.11 8.35 -22.41
C TRP A 88 -11.09 8.07 -23.52
N GLY A 89 -11.58 7.86 -24.74
CA GLY A 89 -10.75 7.56 -25.91
C GLY A 89 -10.47 6.07 -26.16
N GLY A 90 -10.93 5.14 -25.32
CA GLY A 90 -10.74 3.71 -25.58
C GLY A 90 -10.72 2.83 -24.32
N TYR A 91 -9.78 1.89 -24.28
CA TYR A 91 -9.62 0.87 -23.25
C TYR A 91 -8.18 0.82 -22.74
N LEU A 92 -8.03 0.64 -21.44
CA LEU A 92 -6.74 0.43 -20.77
C LEU A 92 -6.73 -0.94 -20.09
N HIS A 93 -5.67 -1.71 -20.28
CA HIS A 93 -5.47 -2.95 -19.54
C HIS A 93 -5.17 -2.64 -18.06
N ARG A 94 -5.80 -3.36 -17.12
CA ARG A 94 -5.64 -3.02 -15.69
C ARG A 94 -4.24 -3.30 -15.12
N GLY A 95 -3.46 -4.15 -15.78
CA GLY A 95 -2.23 -4.73 -15.24
C GLY A 95 -1.24 -3.70 -14.70
N ARG A 96 -1.06 -2.56 -15.38
CA ARG A 96 -0.12 -1.49 -14.99
C ARG A 96 -0.82 -0.25 -14.39
N LEU A 97 -2.02 -0.43 -13.86
CA LEU A 97 -2.82 0.63 -13.26
C LEU A 97 -2.93 0.43 -11.75
N GLN A 98 -3.28 1.51 -11.06
CA GLN A 98 -3.54 1.48 -9.63
C GLN A 98 -4.87 2.19 -9.37
N ARG A 99 -5.87 1.51 -8.80
CA ARG A 99 -7.08 2.19 -8.29
C ARG A 99 -6.73 3.10 -7.13
N VAL A 100 -7.20 4.33 -7.19
CA VAL A 100 -6.90 5.38 -6.20
C VAL A 100 -8.16 6.11 -5.78
N ARG A 101 -8.09 6.77 -4.62
CA ARG A 101 -9.11 7.68 -4.11
C ARG A 101 -8.43 8.90 -3.50
N THR A 102 -9.15 10.01 -3.44
CA THR A 102 -8.74 11.20 -2.72
C THR A 102 -9.57 11.31 -1.44
N ILE A 103 -8.99 10.93 -0.30
CA ILE A 103 -9.67 10.96 0.99
C ILE A 103 -8.82 11.76 1.98
N TYR A 104 -9.11 13.05 2.13
CA TYR A 104 -8.42 13.86 3.13
C TYR A 104 -8.77 13.40 4.56
N GLN A 105 -7.76 13.42 5.43
CA GLN A 105 -7.84 12.95 6.80
C GLN A 105 -7.85 14.11 7.78
N THR A 106 -8.41 13.90 8.96
CA THR A 106 -8.23 14.82 10.09
C THR A 106 -6.89 14.51 10.76
N PRO A 107 -5.91 15.44 10.74
CA PRO A 107 -4.62 15.20 11.36
C PRO A 107 -4.72 15.00 12.88
N LEU A 108 -3.80 14.19 13.41
CA LEU A 108 -3.57 14.10 14.84
C LEU A 108 -2.98 15.41 15.35
N GLU A 109 -3.39 15.84 16.54
CA GLU A 109 -2.79 17.01 17.20
C GLU A 109 -1.34 16.74 17.65
N ARG A 110 -1.04 15.50 18.04
CA ARG A 110 0.28 15.07 18.51
C ARG A 110 0.44 13.55 18.41
N ILE A 111 1.69 13.12 18.32
CA ILE A 111 2.12 11.72 18.51
C ILE A 111 2.98 11.69 19.77
N ALA A 112 2.81 10.68 20.61
CA ALA A 112 3.58 10.55 21.84
C ALA A 112 5.08 10.39 21.52
N GLU A 113 5.94 11.03 22.30
CA GLU A 113 7.39 10.98 22.08
C GLU A 113 7.89 9.53 22.14
N GLY A 114 8.68 9.12 21.13
CA GLY A 114 9.17 7.75 20.98
C GLY A 114 8.14 6.75 20.49
N ALA A 115 6.87 7.14 20.29
CA ALA A 115 5.88 6.30 19.64
C ALA A 115 6.04 6.37 18.12
N ARG A 116 5.76 5.24 17.47
CA ARG A 116 5.59 5.18 16.02
C ARG A 116 4.22 4.63 15.70
N LEU A 117 3.50 5.31 14.82
CA LEU A 117 2.21 4.87 14.33
C LEU A 117 2.35 4.47 12.88
N VAL A 118 1.51 3.53 12.44
CA VAL A 118 1.46 3.13 11.04
C VAL A 118 0.39 3.95 10.34
N ALA A 119 0.71 4.56 9.21
CA ALA A 119 -0.22 5.32 8.40
C ALA A 119 -0.09 4.95 6.92
N ASP A 120 -1.18 5.04 6.17
CA ASP A 120 -1.15 4.89 4.71
C ASP A 120 -1.46 6.20 3.99
N ILE A 121 -0.97 6.32 2.74
CA ILE A 121 -1.33 7.45 1.89
C ILE A 121 -2.76 7.24 1.39
N SER A 122 -3.61 8.24 1.64
CA SER A 122 -5.06 8.19 1.38
C SER A 122 -5.51 9.06 0.20
N VAL A 123 -4.53 9.62 -0.54
CA VAL A 123 -4.69 10.38 -1.78
C VAL A 123 -3.90 9.71 -2.91
N PRO A 124 -4.16 9.98 -4.21
CA PRO A 124 -3.50 9.28 -5.32
C PRO A 124 -1.97 9.28 -5.21
N TYR A 125 -1.38 10.42 -4.87
CA TYR A 125 0.01 10.56 -4.49
C TYR A 125 0.23 11.87 -3.71
N THR A 126 1.32 11.93 -2.94
CA THR A 126 1.79 13.15 -2.27
C THR A 126 3.30 13.26 -2.39
N HIS A 127 3.83 14.47 -2.57
CA HIS A 127 5.26 14.67 -2.58
C HIS A 127 5.78 14.77 -1.14
N PRO A 128 6.80 13.99 -0.75
CA PRO A 128 7.48 14.20 0.51
C PRO A 128 8.40 15.42 0.41
N PHE A 129 8.71 16.00 1.56
CA PHE A 129 9.64 17.12 1.68
C PHE A 129 10.69 16.82 2.74
N ARG A 130 11.90 17.31 2.56
CA ARG A 130 12.90 17.37 3.64
C ARG A 130 13.26 18.80 3.97
N TYR A 131 13.65 19.03 5.21
CA TYR A 131 14.22 20.29 5.63
C TYR A 131 15.73 20.15 5.89
N SER A 132 16.51 21.09 5.41
CA SER A 132 17.92 21.24 5.79
C SER A 132 18.25 22.69 6.10
N LYS A 133 19.19 22.94 7.02
CA LYS A 133 19.62 24.32 7.33
C LYS A 133 20.27 25.03 6.14
N ALA A 134 20.86 24.27 5.21
CA ALA A 134 21.56 24.82 4.06
C ALA A 134 20.61 25.24 2.92
N TYR A 135 19.56 24.46 2.67
CA TYR A 135 18.69 24.62 1.49
C TYR A 135 17.22 24.89 1.83
N GLY A 136 16.87 24.92 3.11
CA GLY A 136 15.48 25.01 3.56
C GLY A 136 14.69 23.76 3.20
N TRP A 137 13.39 23.96 2.93
CA TRP A 137 12.49 22.91 2.48
C TRP A 137 12.76 22.53 1.02
N GLN A 138 12.95 21.24 0.78
CA GLN A 138 13.18 20.68 -0.54
C GLN A 138 12.14 19.60 -0.80
N GLN A 139 11.43 19.73 -1.92
CA GLN A 139 10.55 18.68 -2.42
C GLN A 139 11.39 17.46 -2.83
N LEU A 140 10.88 16.28 -2.54
CA LEU A 140 11.50 15.02 -2.82
C LEU A 140 10.76 14.26 -3.94
N SER A 141 11.51 13.38 -4.60
CA SER A 141 11.05 12.49 -5.66
C SER A 141 11.70 11.12 -5.47
N PRO A 142 10.99 10.00 -5.70
CA PRO A 142 9.61 9.90 -6.21
C PRO A 142 8.50 10.26 -5.18
N PRO A 143 7.26 10.53 -5.63
CA PRO A 143 6.10 10.71 -4.73
C PRO A 143 5.83 9.48 -3.85
N LEU A 144 5.10 9.69 -2.75
CA LEU A 144 4.49 8.62 -1.98
C LEU A 144 3.10 8.34 -2.55
N TYR A 145 2.81 7.09 -2.88
CA TYR A 145 1.60 6.70 -3.62
C TYR A 145 0.49 6.19 -2.72
N TYR A 146 -0.75 6.30 -3.19
CA TYR A 146 -1.94 5.76 -2.53
C TYR A 146 -1.73 4.33 -2.01
N GLY A 147 -2.10 4.07 -0.76
CA GLY A 147 -1.98 2.74 -0.15
C GLY A 147 -0.55 2.29 0.15
N SER A 148 0.49 3.08 -0.12
CA SER A 148 1.81 2.89 0.50
C SER A 148 1.71 3.15 2.01
N VAL A 149 2.43 2.37 2.81
CA VAL A 149 2.35 2.35 4.27
C VAL A 149 3.66 2.88 4.85
N HIS A 150 3.57 3.77 5.83
CA HIS A 150 4.72 4.49 6.41
C HIS A 150 4.63 4.51 7.94
N PHE A 151 5.78 4.60 8.60
CA PHE A 151 5.82 4.90 10.02
C PHE A 151 5.84 6.43 10.22
N ILE A 152 4.96 6.95 11.06
CA ILE A 152 4.95 8.36 11.47
C ILE A 152 5.32 8.47 12.95
N GLU A 153 6.12 9.47 13.30
CA GLU A 153 6.67 9.61 14.65
C GLU A 153 6.42 10.97 15.31
N ALA A 154 6.12 12.01 14.53
CA ALA A 154 5.84 13.34 15.05
C ALA A 154 4.85 14.11 14.17
N VAL A 155 4.19 15.08 14.80
CA VAL A 155 3.37 16.11 14.13
C VAL A 155 4.17 17.40 14.20
N GLU A 156 4.51 17.97 13.04
CA GLU A 156 5.35 19.16 12.92
C GLU A 156 4.76 20.16 11.93
N GLN A 157 5.34 21.36 11.89
CA GLN A 157 5.00 22.33 10.86
C GLN A 157 5.90 22.12 9.64
N GLY A 158 5.27 22.01 8.47
CA GLY A 158 5.97 21.85 7.20
C GLY A 158 6.15 23.17 6.44
N PRO A 159 6.52 23.10 5.15
CA PRO A 159 6.53 24.27 4.29
C PRO A 159 5.10 24.79 4.11
N GLU A 160 4.96 26.11 4.01
CA GLU A 160 3.72 26.73 3.59
C GLU A 160 3.48 26.37 2.11
N MET A 161 2.37 25.70 1.82
CA MET A 161 1.96 25.38 0.46
C MET A 161 0.76 26.23 0.09
N ALA A 162 0.64 26.60 -1.19
CA ALA A 162 -0.45 27.47 -1.67
C ALA A 162 -1.85 26.95 -1.32
N GLU A 163 -2.00 25.63 -1.18
CA GLU A 163 -3.28 24.95 -0.94
C GLU A 163 -3.33 24.26 0.43
N TYR A 164 -2.31 24.42 1.28
CA TYR A 164 -2.25 23.75 2.59
C TYR A 164 -1.36 24.48 3.60
N ASP A 165 -1.95 24.84 4.73
CA ASP A 165 -1.31 25.49 5.89
C ASP A 165 -1.34 24.61 7.17
N GLY A 166 -1.77 23.36 7.04
CA GLY A 166 -1.94 22.44 8.17
C GLY A 166 -0.66 21.69 8.58
N PRO A 167 -0.77 20.81 9.58
CA PRO A 167 0.37 20.07 10.12
C PRO A 167 0.92 19.02 9.14
N TRP A 168 2.16 18.62 9.38
CA TRP A 168 2.86 17.59 8.61
C TRP A 168 3.24 16.44 9.52
N TYR A 169 3.23 15.23 8.98
CA TYR A 169 3.80 14.08 9.68
C TYR A 169 5.25 13.90 9.32
N ARG A 170 6.08 13.73 10.34
CA ARG A 170 7.46 13.27 10.19
C ARG A 170 7.46 11.77 9.99
N ILE A 171 8.02 11.33 8.86
CA ILE A 171 8.06 9.93 8.47
C ILE A 171 9.40 9.34 8.90
N PHE A 172 9.33 8.16 9.51
CA PHE A 172 10.47 7.33 9.83
C PHE A 172 10.68 6.28 8.72
N ASP A 173 11.86 6.30 8.11
CA ASP A 173 12.28 5.31 7.12
C ASP A 173 13.24 4.31 7.77
N GLU A 174 12.88 3.03 7.75
CA GLU A 174 13.70 1.98 8.36
C GLU A 174 15.06 1.78 7.66
N LEU A 175 15.15 2.07 6.36
CA LEU A 175 16.35 1.81 5.56
C LEU A 175 17.32 2.99 5.66
N ASP A 176 16.79 4.20 5.77
CA ASP A 176 17.56 5.43 5.87
C ASP A 176 17.12 6.27 7.07
N SER A 177 17.24 5.68 8.27
CA SER A 177 16.77 6.28 9.53
C SER A 177 17.44 7.60 9.90
N ASN A 178 18.53 7.97 9.21
CA ASN A 178 19.20 9.26 9.36
C ASN A 178 18.57 10.37 8.51
N VAL A 179 17.69 10.01 7.57
CA VAL A 179 17.03 10.99 6.73
C VAL A 179 15.61 11.21 7.21
N THR A 180 15.38 12.45 7.63
CA THR A 180 14.08 12.92 8.05
C THR A 180 13.35 13.57 6.89
N TYR A 181 12.19 13.05 6.54
CA TYR A 181 11.27 13.65 5.58
C TYR A 181 9.84 13.66 6.10
N TYR A 182 9.01 14.44 5.42
CA TYR A 182 7.70 14.84 5.89
C TYR A 182 6.67 14.73 4.76
N ALA A 183 5.43 14.46 5.11
CA ALA A 183 4.29 14.57 4.20
C ALA A 183 3.14 15.34 4.86
N PRO A 184 2.27 16.00 4.08
CA PRO A 184 1.09 16.68 4.62
C PRO A 184 0.21 15.70 5.40
N ALA A 185 -0.11 16.04 6.65
CA ALA A 185 -0.83 15.11 7.53
C ALA A 185 -2.24 14.79 7.01
N ILE A 186 -2.89 15.74 6.32
CA ILE A 186 -4.20 15.52 5.68
C ILE A 186 -4.17 14.44 4.58
N HIS A 187 -3.01 14.08 4.04
CA HIS A 187 -2.87 13.06 3.00
C HIS A 187 -2.68 11.65 3.59
N MET A 188 -2.41 11.54 4.89
CA MET A 188 -2.05 10.27 5.53
C MET A 188 -3.14 9.84 6.51
N ARG A 189 -3.61 8.60 6.36
CA ARG A 189 -4.57 8.00 7.28
C ARG A 189 -3.84 7.14 8.28
N VAL A 190 -3.95 7.52 9.55
CA VAL A 190 -3.42 6.72 10.66
C VAL A 190 -4.23 5.44 10.78
N LEU A 191 -3.56 4.31 10.71
CA LEU A 191 -4.21 3.01 10.77
C LEU A 191 -4.54 2.65 12.22
N PRO A 192 -5.74 2.10 12.49
CA PRO A 192 -6.10 1.65 13.83
C PRO A 192 -5.25 0.44 14.24
N ASP A 193 -5.07 0.23 15.55
CA ASP A 193 -4.34 -0.91 16.13
C ASP A 193 -4.87 -2.28 15.66
N THR A 194 -6.15 -2.34 15.28
CA THR A 194 -6.77 -3.53 14.68
C THR A 194 -6.08 -3.97 13.39
N SER A 195 -5.41 -3.06 12.68
CA SER A 195 -4.63 -3.33 11.46
C SER A 195 -3.33 -4.09 11.72
N LEU A 196 -2.91 -4.18 13.00
CA LEU A 196 -1.73 -4.94 13.45
C LEU A 196 -2.11 -6.10 14.37
N SER A 197 -3.36 -6.15 14.83
CA SER A 197 -3.85 -7.18 15.74
C SER A 197 -3.85 -8.56 15.05
N PRO A 198 -3.28 -9.61 15.66
CA PRO A 198 -3.16 -10.92 15.04
C PRO A 198 -4.52 -11.55 14.75
N ILE A 199 -4.57 -12.37 13.71
CA ILE A 199 -5.74 -13.20 13.36
C ILE A 199 -5.45 -14.62 13.86
N THR A 200 -6.40 -15.20 14.60
CA THR A 200 -6.31 -16.55 15.20
C THR A 200 -4.98 -16.81 15.93
N PRO A 201 -4.55 -15.94 16.87
CA PRO A 201 -3.28 -16.12 17.61
C PRO A 201 -3.22 -17.39 18.47
N GLU A 202 -4.37 -17.98 18.78
CA GLU A 202 -4.52 -19.21 19.55
C GLU A 202 -4.11 -20.49 18.78
N ILE A 203 -4.06 -20.43 17.46
CA ILE A 203 -3.70 -21.58 16.62
C ILE A 203 -2.17 -21.72 16.56
N PRO A 204 -1.61 -22.91 16.89
CA PRO A 204 -0.17 -23.16 16.78
C PRO A 204 0.37 -22.88 15.38
N TYR A 205 1.60 -22.39 15.26
CA TYR A 205 2.17 -22.01 13.97
C TYR A 205 2.41 -23.22 13.06
N GLU A 206 2.57 -24.41 13.64
CA GLU A 206 2.70 -25.69 12.93
C GLU A 206 1.42 -26.09 12.21
N GLU A 207 0.27 -25.63 12.71
CA GLU A 207 -1.05 -25.90 12.15
C GLU A 207 -1.48 -24.83 11.13
N LYS A 208 -0.62 -23.83 10.89
CA LYS A 208 -0.77 -22.81 9.85
C LYS A 208 0.17 -23.10 8.68
N ARG A 209 -0.37 -23.07 7.47
CA ARG A 209 0.41 -23.27 6.24
C ARG A 209 -0.05 -22.34 5.12
N ILE A 210 0.91 -21.78 4.39
CA ILE A 210 0.71 -21.08 3.13
C ILE A 210 1.15 -22.01 2.00
N GLU A 211 0.34 -22.13 0.97
CA GLU A 211 0.64 -22.85 -0.26
C GLU A 211 0.57 -21.87 -1.44
N ILE A 212 1.60 -21.88 -2.28
CA ILE A 212 1.73 -21.04 -3.48
C ILE A 212 1.87 -21.94 -4.69
N ASN A 213 0.91 -21.83 -5.60
CA ASN A 213 0.96 -22.46 -6.90
C ASN A 213 1.37 -21.41 -7.95
N LEU A 214 2.60 -21.52 -8.45
CA LEU A 214 3.19 -20.59 -9.42
C LEU A 214 2.59 -20.75 -10.83
N SER A 215 2.08 -21.93 -11.20
CA SER A 215 1.44 -22.12 -12.52
C SER A 215 0.09 -21.43 -12.63
N THR A 216 -0.68 -21.44 -11.54
CA THR A 216 -2.01 -20.81 -11.47
C THR A 216 -1.97 -19.40 -10.87
N GLN A 217 -0.82 -18.97 -10.33
CA GLN A 217 -0.64 -17.69 -9.64
C GLN A 217 -1.63 -17.51 -8.48
N MET A 218 -1.75 -18.56 -7.66
CA MET A 218 -2.67 -18.62 -6.52
C MET A 218 -1.93 -18.81 -5.20
N LEU A 219 -2.46 -18.18 -4.16
CA LEU A 219 -2.09 -18.37 -2.76
C LEU A 219 -3.27 -18.97 -2.00
N TYR A 220 -2.98 -19.98 -1.18
CA TYR A 220 -3.91 -20.62 -0.27
C TYR A 220 -3.34 -20.60 1.15
N ALA A 221 -4.17 -20.30 2.14
CA ALA A 221 -3.80 -20.35 3.55
C ALA A 221 -4.69 -21.34 4.29
N TYR A 222 -4.07 -22.20 5.10
CA TYR A 222 -4.75 -23.30 5.80
C TYR A 222 -4.55 -23.22 7.31
N GLU A 223 -5.58 -23.61 8.05
CA GLU A 223 -5.57 -23.88 9.50
C GLU A 223 -6.04 -25.32 9.74
N TYR A 224 -5.25 -26.16 10.43
CA TYR A 224 -5.57 -27.58 10.65
C TYR A 224 -5.94 -28.32 9.34
N GLY A 225 -5.30 -27.95 8.24
CA GLY A 225 -5.58 -28.48 6.90
C GLY A 225 -6.85 -27.94 6.22
N SER A 226 -7.64 -27.07 6.86
CA SER A 226 -8.83 -26.43 6.28
C SER A 226 -8.47 -25.09 5.64
N LEU A 227 -8.97 -24.83 4.42
CA LEU A 227 -8.73 -23.58 3.72
C LEU A 227 -9.46 -22.41 4.40
N VAL A 228 -8.72 -21.36 4.77
CA VAL A 228 -9.27 -20.16 5.45
C VAL A 228 -9.14 -18.88 4.62
N PHE A 229 -8.22 -18.85 3.65
CA PHE A 229 -8.03 -17.71 2.76
C PHE A 229 -7.43 -18.16 1.42
N GLN A 230 -7.87 -17.50 0.35
CA GLN A 230 -7.39 -17.75 -1.00
C GLN A 230 -7.38 -16.44 -1.79
N THR A 231 -6.34 -16.19 -2.58
CA THR A 231 -6.27 -15.06 -3.51
C THR A 231 -5.35 -15.32 -4.69
N ASN A 232 -5.49 -14.54 -5.76
CA ASN A 232 -4.54 -14.47 -6.86
C ASN A 232 -3.33 -13.61 -6.44
N ILE A 233 -2.15 -13.99 -6.89
CA ILE A 233 -0.89 -13.30 -6.62
C ILE A 233 -0.23 -12.85 -7.92
N SER A 234 0.88 -12.12 -7.81
CA SER A 234 1.82 -11.96 -8.91
C SER A 234 3.23 -12.30 -8.41
N SER A 235 3.75 -13.43 -8.86
CA SER A 235 5.08 -13.91 -8.48
C SER A 235 6.18 -13.29 -9.35
N GLY A 236 7.41 -13.72 -9.09
CA GLY A 236 8.57 -13.38 -9.88
C GLY A 236 8.47 -13.85 -11.32
N VAL A 237 8.92 -13.02 -12.27
CA VAL A 237 9.03 -13.42 -13.68
C VAL A 237 10.07 -14.55 -13.79
N PRO A 238 9.73 -15.72 -14.35
CA PRO A 238 10.69 -16.82 -14.50
C PRO A 238 11.87 -16.46 -15.40
N GLY A 239 13.04 -17.00 -15.06
CA GLY A 239 14.29 -16.80 -15.78
C GLY A 239 15.17 -15.70 -15.19
N ASP A 240 16.09 -15.23 -16.04
CA ASP A 240 16.98 -14.12 -15.77
C ASP A 240 16.75 -13.03 -16.83
N PRO A 241 15.81 -12.10 -16.60
CA PRO A 241 15.55 -11.00 -17.52
C PRO A 241 16.74 -10.03 -17.63
N THR A 242 17.75 -10.15 -16.76
CA THR A 242 18.96 -9.31 -16.75
C THR A 242 20.08 -9.84 -17.65
N GLY A 243 19.90 -11.02 -18.25
CA GLY A 243 20.89 -11.61 -19.17
C GLY A 243 22.23 -11.97 -18.51
N GLY A 244 22.22 -12.36 -17.23
CA GLY A 244 23.39 -12.79 -16.47
C GLY A 244 24.09 -11.68 -15.67
N ALA A 245 23.60 -10.44 -15.73
CA ALA A 245 24.22 -9.28 -15.08
C ALA A 245 23.61 -8.91 -13.72
N GLY A 246 22.48 -9.51 -13.35
CA GLY A 246 21.71 -9.18 -12.15
C GLY A 246 21.22 -10.41 -11.38
N ILE A 247 20.33 -10.17 -10.41
CA ILE A 247 19.76 -11.22 -9.56
C ILE A 247 18.56 -11.84 -10.31
N PRO A 248 18.49 -13.18 -10.43
CA PRO A 248 17.34 -13.84 -11.06
C PRO A 248 16.02 -13.40 -10.41
N THR A 249 15.02 -13.10 -11.23
CA THR A 249 13.70 -12.65 -10.78
C THR A 249 12.76 -13.80 -10.45
N THR A 250 13.23 -15.03 -10.55
CA THR A 250 12.43 -16.23 -10.35
C THR A 250 12.13 -16.43 -8.86
N THR A 251 10.85 -16.57 -8.51
CA THR A 251 10.47 -16.99 -7.16
C THR A 251 10.97 -18.43 -6.89
N PRO A 252 11.71 -18.68 -5.80
CA PRO A 252 12.24 -20.00 -5.50
C PRO A 252 11.13 -20.97 -5.08
N THR A 253 11.19 -22.22 -5.57
CA THR A 253 10.33 -23.32 -5.12
C THR A 253 10.91 -24.02 -3.90
N GLY A 254 10.05 -24.71 -3.14
CA GLY A 254 10.42 -25.48 -1.96
C GLY A 254 9.61 -25.12 -0.73
N THR A 255 10.07 -25.60 0.42
CA THR A 255 9.45 -25.35 1.73
C THR A 255 10.27 -24.33 2.51
N PHE A 256 9.61 -23.28 2.96
CA PHE A 256 10.18 -22.17 3.71
C PHE A 256 9.35 -21.88 4.97
N THR A 257 9.79 -20.90 5.76
CA THR A 257 9.04 -20.36 6.89
C THR A 257 9.15 -18.84 6.87
N ILE A 258 8.12 -18.15 7.35
CA ILE A 258 8.21 -16.69 7.54
C ILE A 258 9.33 -16.38 8.55
N LEU A 259 10.23 -15.49 8.18
CA LEU A 259 11.42 -15.15 8.96
C LEU A 259 11.18 -13.90 9.82
N ASP A 260 10.78 -12.83 9.17
CA ASP A 260 10.49 -11.53 9.76
C ASP A 260 9.42 -10.78 8.98
N LYS A 261 8.80 -9.83 9.68
CA LYS A 261 7.69 -9.02 9.17
C LYS A 261 7.90 -7.55 9.49
N VAL A 262 7.58 -6.70 8.53
CA VAL A 262 7.67 -5.23 8.61
C VAL A 262 6.40 -4.61 7.99
N ALA A 263 5.73 -3.73 8.73
CA ALA A 263 4.47 -3.11 8.25
C ALA A 263 4.70 -2.12 7.09
N ALA A 264 5.76 -1.32 7.18
CA ALA A 264 6.20 -0.35 6.16
C ALA A 264 7.65 -0.65 5.77
N LYS A 265 7.84 -1.35 4.65
CA LYS A 265 9.19 -1.71 4.17
C LYS A 265 9.68 -0.71 3.12
N HIS A 266 10.92 -0.29 3.20
CA HIS A 266 11.60 0.34 2.07
C HIS A 266 12.35 -0.77 1.31
N MET A 267 11.93 -1.05 0.07
CA MET A 267 12.61 -1.97 -0.82
C MET A 267 13.37 -1.17 -1.88
N GLY A 268 14.69 -1.35 -1.98
CA GLY A 268 15.51 -0.62 -2.94
C GLY A 268 16.83 -0.10 -2.41
N TYR A 269 17.45 0.77 -3.22
CA TYR A 269 18.57 1.61 -2.80
C TYR A 269 18.08 2.77 -1.92
N SER A 270 19.00 3.39 -1.17
CA SER A 270 18.67 4.61 -0.40
C SER A 270 18.06 5.67 -1.33
N TYR A 271 16.93 6.20 -0.89
CA TYR A 271 16.16 7.26 -1.54
C TYR A 271 16.98 8.57 -1.72
N PHE A 272 18.16 8.67 -1.09
CA PHE A 272 19.02 9.86 -1.11
C PHE A 272 20.49 9.57 -1.50
N GLY A 273 20.81 8.38 -2.00
CA GLY A 273 22.19 7.97 -2.31
C GLY A 273 22.78 8.63 -3.56
N GLU A 274 24.10 8.81 -3.62
CA GLU A 274 24.84 9.46 -4.73
C GLU A 274 24.70 8.74 -6.10
N GLN A 275 24.29 7.47 -6.09
CA GLN A 275 23.93 6.70 -7.29
C GLN A 275 22.47 6.92 -7.75
N THR A 276 21.66 7.67 -7.00
CA THR A 276 20.47 8.32 -7.55
C THR A 276 20.93 9.49 -8.40
N THR A 277 21.56 9.18 -9.54
CA THR A 277 21.67 10.17 -10.62
C THR A 277 20.23 10.63 -10.84
N GLY A 278 19.95 11.92 -10.68
CA GLY A 278 18.61 12.53 -10.75
C GLY A 278 17.93 12.41 -12.12
N ASN A 279 17.88 11.19 -12.64
CA ASN A 279 17.24 10.71 -13.83
C ASN A 279 16.40 9.48 -13.43
N VAL A 280 15.44 9.78 -12.55
CA VAL A 280 14.37 8.95 -11.96
C VAL A 280 13.27 8.63 -12.99
N LEU A 281 13.47 8.97 -14.26
CA LEU A 281 12.53 8.64 -15.33
C LEU A 281 12.37 7.11 -15.52
N ALA A 282 13.26 6.30 -14.93
CA ALA A 282 13.25 4.83 -14.90
C ALA A 282 12.93 4.20 -13.52
N ASP A 283 12.45 4.93 -12.51
CA ASP A 283 12.64 4.51 -11.09
C ASP A 283 11.65 3.47 -10.50
N VAL A 284 10.58 3.11 -11.22
CA VAL A 284 9.87 1.84 -10.94
C VAL A 284 10.68 0.65 -11.47
N ASP A 285 11.48 0.87 -12.51
CA ASP A 285 12.37 -0.13 -13.10
C ASP A 285 13.74 -0.22 -12.39
N ASN A 286 14.14 0.81 -11.61
CA ASN A 286 15.35 0.82 -10.76
C ASN A 286 15.10 0.47 -9.27
N TYR A 287 13.88 0.06 -8.91
CA TYR A 287 13.56 -0.61 -7.64
C TYR A 287 13.67 0.25 -6.37
N VAL A 288 13.38 1.56 -6.37
CA VAL A 288 13.25 2.37 -5.13
C VAL A 288 11.78 2.52 -4.75
N LEU A 289 11.32 1.68 -3.83
CA LEU A 289 9.94 1.56 -3.39
C LEU A 289 9.82 1.86 -1.88
N PRO A 290 9.59 3.13 -1.50
CA PRO A 290 9.31 3.46 -0.11
C PRO A 290 7.91 2.97 0.28
N GLY A 291 7.77 2.56 1.54
CA GLY A 291 6.48 2.21 2.13
C GLY A 291 5.75 1.03 1.49
N VAL A 292 6.50 0.00 1.08
CA VAL A 292 5.96 -1.30 0.66
C VAL A 292 5.13 -1.90 1.80
N PRO A 293 3.80 -2.06 1.62
CA PRO A 293 2.90 -2.45 2.70
C PRO A 293 3.07 -3.92 3.14
N TRP A 294 2.99 -4.17 4.44
CA TRP A 294 2.71 -5.49 5.02
C TRP A 294 3.66 -6.59 4.57
N THR A 295 4.96 -6.32 4.66
CA THR A 295 5.99 -7.21 4.15
C THR A 295 6.26 -8.38 5.09
N SER A 296 6.22 -9.60 4.58
CA SER A 296 6.55 -10.84 5.31
C SER A 296 7.58 -11.65 4.53
N PHE A 297 8.84 -11.67 4.99
CA PHE A 297 9.92 -12.38 4.30
C PHE A 297 9.89 -13.87 4.61
N PHE A 298 10.16 -14.71 3.62
CA PHE A 298 10.24 -16.17 3.78
C PHE A 298 11.58 -16.76 3.35
N THR A 299 12.50 -15.93 2.83
CA THR A 299 13.87 -16.35 2.49
C THR A 299 14.90 -15.35 2.99
N ARG A 300 16.14 -15.81 3.20
CA ARG A 300 17.25 -14.92 3.59
C ARG A 300 17.71 -14.01 2.46
N GLN A 301 17.35 -14.34 1.22
CA GLN A 301 17.68 -13.58 0.01
C GLN A 301 16.74 -12.38 -0.19
N GLY A 302 15.68 -12.24 0.61
CA GLY A 302 14.77 -11.09 0.55
C GLY A 302 13.44 -11.34 -0.17
N HIS A 303 13.13 -12.58 -0.58
CA HIS A 303 11.80 -12.91 -1.10
C HIS A 303 10.75 -12.77 0.01
N ALA A 304 9.69 -12.02 -0.27
CA ALA A 304 8.63 -11.71 0.67
C ALA A 304 7.24 -11.73 0.03
N PHE A 305 6.22 -11.89 0.87
CA PHE A 305 4.85 -11.47 0.58
C PHE A 305 4.73 -9.98 0.92
N HIS A 306 4.09 -9.19 0.07
CA HIS A 306 3.79 -7.79 0.41
C HIS A 306 2.64 -7.23 -0.43
N GLY A 307 2.09 -6.11 0.05
CA GLY A 307 1.12 -5.31 -0.71
C GLY A 307 1.80 -4.60 -1.88
N THR A 308 1.05 -4.39 -2.96
CA THR A 308 1.55 -3.75 -4.17
C THR A 308 0.67 -2.59 -4.58
N TYR A 309 1.24 -1.39 -4.54
CA TYR A 309 0.58 -0.14 -4.95
C TYR A 309 0.95 0.30 -6.38
N TRP A 310 1.74 -0.48 -7.11
CA TRP A 310 2.28 -0.09 -8.42
C TRP A 310 1.75 -0.92 -9.60
N HIS A 311 0.85 -1.88 -9.37
CA HIS A 311 0.21 -2.65 -10.45
C HIS A 311 -1.03 -3.43 -9.97
N GLU A 312 -1.88 -3.85 -10.90
CA GLU A 312 -3.01 -4.77 -10.66
C GLU A 312 -2.90 -6.08 -11.46
N ASN A 313 -1.67 -6.50 -11.81
CA ASN A 313 -1.42 -7.69 -12.61
C ASN A 313 -1.51 -9.05 -11.89
N PHE A 314 -2.48 -9.19 -10.97
CA PHE A 314 -2.66 -10.42 -10.20
C PHE A 314 -3.25 -11.54 -11.07
N GLY A 315 -2.70 -12.74 -10.92
CA GLY A 315 -2.91 -13.87 -11.82
C GLY A 315 -1.78 -14.08 -12.83
N SER A 316 -0.83 -13.14 -12.94
CA SER A 316 0.31 -13.21 -13.86
C SER A 316 1.62 -12.83 -13.16
N PRO A 317 2.77 -13.48 -13.47
CA PRO A 317 4.06 -13.06 -12.95
C PRO A 317 4.42 -11.63 -13.38
N MET A 318 4.95 -10.82 -12.46
CA MET A 318 5.39 -9.44 -12.70
C MET A 318 6.51 -8.97 -11.76
N SER A 319 6.71 -9.64 -10.62
CA SER A 319 7.67 -9.18 -9.61
C SER A 319 9.12 -9.58 -9.96
N HIS A 320 10.06 -9.14 -9.13
CA HIS A 320 11.48 -9.56 -9.16
C HIS A 320 11.78 -10.70 -8.18
N GLY A 321 10.77 -11.54 -7.87
CA GLY A 321 10.91 -12.73 -7.04
C GLY A 321 9.97 -12.77 -5.84
N CYS A 322 9.52 -11.61 -5.37
CA CYS A 322 8.52 -11.50 -4.30
C CYS A 322 7.13 -12.00 -4.73
N ILE A 323 6.26 -12.25 -3.75
CA ILE A 323 4.86 -12.57 -3.98
C ILE A 323 4.04 -11.29 -3.77
N ASN A 324 3.67 -10.65 -4.86
CA ASN A 324 2.88 -9.42 -4.84
C ASN A 324 1.42 -9.75 -4.58
N MET A 325 0.81 -9.04 -3.63
CA MET A 325 -0.58 -9.20 -3.21
C MET A 325 -1.32 -7.86 -3.22
N ARG A 326 -2.65 -7.88 -3.21
CA ARG A 326 -3.41 -6.65 -2.94
C ARG A 326 -3.11 -6.19 -1.51
N THR A 327 -3.03 -4.87 -1.29
CA THR A 327 -2.60 -4.33 0.01
C THR A 327 -3.43 -4.84 1.19
N ASN A 328 -4.75 -4.97 1.05
CA ASN A 328 -5.64 -5.51 2.07
C ASN A 328 -5.43 -7.01 2.33
N GLU A 329 -5.14 -7.78 1.28
CA GLU A 329 -4.86 -9.22 1.35
C GLU A 329 -3.48 -9.48 1.98
N ALA A 330 -2.49 -8.64 1.66
CA ALA A 330 -1.19 -8.65 2.31
C ALA A 330 -1.29 -8.31 3.80
N ASN A 331 -2.12 -7.34 4.19
CA ASN A 331 -2.38 -7.03 5.59
C ASN A 331 -3.02 -8.22 6.32
N TRP A 332 -4.00 -8.88 5.69
CA TRP A 332 -4.63 -10.07 6.26
C TRP A 332 -3.58 -11.16 6.52
N LEU A 333 -2.75 -11.48 5.51
CA LEU A 333 -1.69 -12.49 5.64
C LEU A 333 -0.67 -12.08 6.71
N PHE A 334 -0.24 -10.83 6.70
CA PHE A 334 0.68 -10.26 7.70
C PHE A 334 0.16 -10.44 9.12
N ARG A 335 -1.14 -10.25 9.37
CA ARG A 335 -1.74 -10.41 10.71
C ARG A 335 -1.99 -11.88 11.07
N TRP A 336 -2.25 -12.73 10.07
CA TRP A 336 -2.55 -14.14 10.26
C TRP A 336 -1.31 -15.00 10.50
N CYS A 337 -0.18 -14.68 9.87
CA CYS A 337 1.06 -15.47 9.96
C CYS A 337 1.88 -15.18 11.21
N ASN A 338 2.61 -16.20 11.66
CA ASN A 338 3.68 -16.07 12.64
C ASN A 338 4.97 -15.57 11.95
N PRO A 339 5.81 -14.75 12.61
CA PRO A 339 5.75 -14.28 14.02
C PRO A 339 4.53 -13.41 14.35
N ILE A 340 3.87 -13.60 15.49
CA ILE A 340 2.79 -12.68 15.92
C ILE A 340 3.36 -11.26 16.06
N PRO A 341 2.71 -10.20 15.52
CA PRO A 341 3.18 -8.82 15.69
C PRO A 341 3.25 -8.45 17.19
N LEU A 342 4.46 -8.33 17.76
CA LEU A 342 4.65 -7.92 19.15
C LEU A 342 4.68 -6.39 19.23
N ALA A 343 3.55 -5.83 19.63
CA ALA A 343 3.30 -4.41 19.93
C ALA A 343 3.40 -3.40 18.77
N PRO A 344 2.57 -2.33 18.76
CA PRO A 344 2.61 -1.23 17.78
C PRO A 344 3.95 -0.48 17.68
N THR A 345 4.89 -0.73 18.60
CA THR A 345 6.18 -0.04 18.71
C THR A 345 7.34 -0.78 18.05
N SER A 346 7.12 -2.00 17.52
CA SER A 346 8.18 -2.78 16.87
C SER A 346 8.19 -2.54 15.36
N GLU A 347 9.30 -1.98 14.86
CA GLU A 347 9.53 -1.79 13.41
C GLU A 347 9.58 -3.12 12.65
N ARG A 348 10.08 -4.17 13.32
CA ARG A 348 10.29 -5.49 12.75
C ARG A 348 10.10 -6.57 13.81
N VAL A 349 9.31 -7.59 13.46
CA VAL A 349 9.16 -8.77 14.30
C VAL A 349 9.79 -9.97 13.61
N ALA A 350 10.67 -10.69 14.32
CA ALA A 350 11.36 -11.86 13.78
C ALA A 350 11.31 -13.03 14.78
N THR A 351 10.91 -14.20 14.31
CA THR A 351 11.03 -15.48 15.05
C THR A 351 11.63 -16.53 14.12
N ARG A 352 12.97 -16.58 14.08
CA ARG A 352 13.68 -17.53 13.23
C ARG A 352 13.35 -18.97 13.65
N GLY A 353 12.74 -19.73 12.74
CA GLY A 353 12.42 -21.14 12.93
C GLY A 353 11.04 -21.45 13.53
N LEU A 354 10.24 -20.44 13.87
CA LEU A 354 8.87 -20.59 14.40
C LEU A 354 7.83 -19.78 13.59
N GLY A 355 8.16 -19.47 12.33
CA GLY A 355 7.26 -18.79 11.42
C GLY A 355 6.30 -19.75 10.75
N THR A 356 5.20 -19.21 10.21
CA THR A 356 4.25 -19.98 9.41
C THR A 356 4.96 -20.63 8.22
N THR A 357 4.64 -21.90 7.94
CA THR A 357 5.21 -22.67 6.83
C THR A 357 4.73 -22.12 5.49
N VAL A 358 5.63 -22.05 4.51
CA VAL A 358 5.37 -21.60 3.14
C VAL A 358 5.82 -22.68 2.16
N GLU A 359 4.89 -23.25 1.41
CA GLU A 359 5.16 -24.23 0.35
C GLU A 359 4.99 -23.57 -1.00
N VAL A 360 6.04 -23.54 -1.82
CA VAL A 360 6.02 -22.95 -3.17
C VAL A 360 6.29 -24.03 -4.20
N HIS A 361 5.37 -24.20 -5.15
CA HIS A 361 5.47 -25.20 -6.22
C HIS A 361 4.87 -24.69 -7.54
N TYR A 362 5.07 -25.46 -8.60
CA TYR A 362 4.40 -25.28 -9.88
C TYR A 362 3.11 -26.09 -9.95
#